data_AF-A0A3N4K5Z2-F1
#
_entry.id   AF-A0A3N4K5Z2-F1
#
_cell.length_a   1.000
_cell.length_b   1.000
_cell.length_c   1.000
_cell.angle_alpha   90.00
_cell.angle_beta   90.00
_cell.angle_gamma   90.00
#
_symmetry.space_group_name_H-M   'P 1'
#
loop_
_entity.id
_entity.type
_entity.pdbx_description
1 polymer ?
#
loop_
_entity_poly.entity_id
_entity_poly.type
_entity_poly.pdbx_seq_one_letter_code
_entity_poly.pdbx_strand_id
1 'polypeptide(L)' 'YHDTHERADVKAYENEIFLSQMQLYEPKMLEWDETLTIIKKEQPVNVKPIGFITHDECTFNSNDGRKRI' A
#
# COMPACT_ATOMS: atom_id res chain seq x y z
N TYR A 1 3.70 10.71 -9.05
CA TYR A 1 4.29 9.71 -9.95
C TYR A 1 3.26 9.53 -11.06
N HIS A 2 3.55 9.94 -12.30
CA HIS A 2 2.61 9.80 -13.41
C HIS A 2 3.26 8.86 -14.41
N ASP A 3 2.99 7.56 -14.26
CA ASP A 3 3.53 6.58 -15.18
C ASP A 3 2.73 6.65 -16.48
N THR A 4 3.38 7.15 -17.53
CA THR A 4 2.78 7.28 -18.85
C THR A 4 2.67 5.93 -19.58
N HIS A 5 3.19 4.84 -19.00
CA HIS A 5 3.14 3.48 -19.56
C HIS A 5 1.98 2.62 -19.05
N GLU A 6 1.18 3.12 -18.12
CA GLU A 6 -0.01 2.39 -17.67
C GLU A 6 -1.03 2.26 -18.80
N ARG A 7 -1.53 1.04 -18.99
CA ARG A 7 -2.58 0.75 -19.98
C ARG A 7 -3.84 1.54 -19.67
N ALA A 8 -4.57 1.92 -20.71
CA ALA A 8 -5.77 2.75 -20.57
C ALA A 8 -6.85 2.12 -19.67
N ASP A 9 -6.98 0.80 -19.67
CA ASP A 9 -7.91 0.07 -18.81
C ASP A 9 -7.51 0.10 -17.33
N VAL A 10 -6.21 0.07 -17.04
CA VAL A 10 -5.68 0.22 -15.69
C VAL A 10 -5.94 1.63 -15.16
N LYS A 11 -5.70 2.66 -15.99
CA LYS A 11 -6.01 4.05 -15.62
C LYS A 11 -7.50 4.28 -15.38
N ALA A 12 -8.36 3.69 -16.21
CA ALA A 12 -9.80 3.76 -16.01
C ALA A 12 -10.20 3.11 -14.68
N TYR A 13 -9.70 1.91 -14.40
CA TYR A 13 -9.97 1.21 -13.14
C TYR A 13 -9.45 1.98 -11.93
N GLU A 14 -8.24 2.54 -12.00
CA GLU A 14 -7.64 3.32 -10.92
C GLU A 14 -8.51 4.54 -10.57
N ASN A 15 -8.86 5.33 -11.59
CA ASN A 15 -9.57 6.59 -11.39
C ASN A 15 -11.06 6.41 -11.07
N GLU A 16 -11.72 5.42 -11.67
CA GLU A 16 -13.17 5.25 -11.53
C GLU A 16 -13.57 4.36 -10.36
N ILE A 17 -12.70 3.43 -9.93
CA ILE A 17 -13.05 2.41 -8.93
C ILE A 17 -12.09 2.47 -7.74
N PHE A 18 -10.79 2.33 -7.99
CA PHE A 18 -9.82 2.14 -6.92
C PHE A 18 -9.72 3.37 -6.01
N LEU A 19 -9.46 4.55 -6.57
CA LEU A 19 -9.30 5.77 -5.77
C LEU A 19 -10.55 6.13 -4.97
N SER A 20 -11.73 5.99 -5.57
CA SER A 20 -13.00 6.23 -4.89
C SER A 20 -13.23 5.27 -3.71
N GLN A 21 -12.85 4.00 -3.85
CA GLN A 21 -12.92 3.04 -2.74
C GLN A 21 -11.88 3.36 -1.67
N MET A 22 -10.66 3.72 -2.05
CA MET A 22 -9.60 4.06 -1.11
C MET A 22 -9.95 5.28 -0.24
N GLN A 23 -10.62 6.29 -0.80
CA GLN A 23 -11.13 7.43 -0.03
C GLN A 23 -12.12 7.04 1.08
N LEU A 24 -12.91 5.98 0.88
CA LEU A 24 -13.83 5.47 1.90
C LEU A 24 -13.08 4.76 3.04
N TYR A 25 -11.91 4.20 2.75
CA TYR A 25 -11.08 3.50 3.73
C TYR A 25 -10.09 4.42 4.43
N GLU A 26 -9.67 5.52 3.80
CA GLU A 26 -8.67 6.47 4.32
C GLU A 26 -8.90 6.90 5.78
N PRO A 27 -10.12 7.23 6.24
CA PRO A 27 -10.35 7.61 7.64
C PRO A 27 -10.15 6.46 8.64
N LYS A 28 -10.18 5.22 8.16
CA LYS A 28 -10.02 3.99 8.95
C LYS A 28 -8.59 3.44 8.88
N MET A 29 -7.77 3.94 7.97
CA MET A 29 -6.38 3.50 7.80
C MET A 29 -5.50 4.13 8.88
N LEU A 30 -4.52 3.33 9.34
CA LEU A 30 -3.46 3.82 10.19
C LEU A 30 -2.54 4.75 9.40
N GLU A 31 -2.02 5.76 10.09
CA GLU A 31 -1.03 6.69 9.55
C GLU A 31 0.18 6.68 10.48
N TRP A 32 1.36 6.80 9.91
CA TRP A 32 2.63 6.78 10.63
C TRP A 32 3.45 8.00 10.26
N ASP A 33 4.20 8.52 11.22
CA ASP A 33 5.18 9.57 10.95
C ASP A 33 6.49 8.99 10.37
N GLU A 34 7.45 9.87 10.06
CA GLU A 34 8.77 9.51 9.54
C GLU A 34 9.59 8.61 10.50
N THR A 35 9.20 8.54 11.77
CA THR A 35 9.84 7.71 12.80
C THR A 35 9.16 6.36 12.99
N LEU A 36 8.17 6.03 12.15
CA LEU A 36 7.31 4.85 12.25
C LEU A 36 6.41 4.84 13.49
N THR A 37 6.14 6.00 14.10
CA THR A 37 5.21 6.12 15.21
C THR A 37 3.79 6.32 14.68
N ILE A 38 2.81 5.61 15.25
CA ILE A 38 1.40 5.71 14.84
C ILE A 38 0.86 7.10 15.16
N ILE A 39 0.41 7.82 14.14
CA ILE A 39 -0.34 9.06 14.27
C ILE A 39 -1.78 8.68 14.63
N LYS A 40 -2.21 9.04 15.85
CA LYS A 40 -3.58 8.77 16.30
C LYS A 40 -4.57 9.66 15.55
N LYS A 41 -5.33 9.08 14.63
CA LYS A 41 -6.53 9.71 14.07
C LYS A 41 -7.68 9.62 15.06
N GLU A 42 -8.43 10.71 15.21
CA GLU A 42 -9.72 10.70 15.88
C GLU A 42 -10.69 9.87 15.05
N GLN A 43 -10.91 8.62 15.45
CA GLN A 43 -11.87 7.76 14.76
C GLN A 43 -13.30 8.14 15.19
N PRO A 44 -14.27 8.10 14.27
CA PRO A 44 -15.67 8.22 14.62
C PRO A 44 -16.02 7.12 15.65
N VAL A 45 -16.83 7.48 16.65
CA VAL A 45 -17.30 6.54 17.68
C VAL A 45 -17.89 5.29 17.00
N ASN A 46 -17.48 4.10 17.45
CA ASN A 46 -17.84 2.77 16.93
C ASN A 46 -17.23 2.33 15.59
N VAL A 47 -16.23 3.03 15.05
CA VAL A 47 -15.47 2.54 13.90
C VAL A 47 -14.18 1.88 14.38
N LYS A 48 -13.92 0.63 13.96
CA LYS A 48 -12.63 -0.04 14.21
C LYS A 48 -11.62 0.35 13.13
N PRO A 49 -10.33 0.54 13.47
CA PRO A 49 -9.29 0.75 12.48
C PRO A 49 -9.18 -0.45 11.54
N ILE A 50 -8.93 -0.17 10.26
CA ILE A 50 -8.55 -1.17 9.27
C ILE A 50 -7.03 -1.08 9.11
N GLY A 51 -6.32 -2.08 9.64
CA GLY A 51 -4.89 -2.26 9.43
C GLY A 51 -4.64 -3.33 8.38
N PHE A 52 -4.01 -2.98 7.27
CA PHE A 52 -3.47 -3.97 6.34
C PHE A 52 -2.03 -4.27 6.77
N ILE A 53 -1.86 -5.36 7.51
CA ILE A 53 -0.54 -5.83 7.95
C ILE A 53 -0.03 -6.79 6.89
N THR A 54 0.85 -6.30 6.02
CA THR A 54 1.59 -7.15 5.09
C THR A 54 2.90 -7.55 5.72
N HIS A 55 3.16 -8.86 5.75
CA HIS A 55 4.49 -9.37 6.02
C HIS A 55 5.26 -9.37 4.68
N ASP A 56 6.04 -8.34 4.42
CA ASP A 56 6.96 -8.35 3.28
C ASP A 56 8.23 -9.11 3.67
N GLU A 57 8.13 -10.43 3.68
CA GLU A 57 9.32 -11.29 3.63
C GLU A 57 9.41 -11.92 2.24
N CYS A 58 10.06 -11.20 1.32
CA CYS A 58 10.54 -11.77 0.06
C CYS A 58 11.99 -11.35 -0.18
N THR A 59 12.90 -11.98 0.55
CA THR A 59 14.32 -11.97 0.20
C THR A 59 14.57 -13.00 -0.90
N PHE A 60 14.54 -12.59 -2.17
CA PHE A 60 15.06 -13.41 -3.27
C PHE A 60 16.59 -13.34 -3.28
N ASN A 61 17.25 -14.25 -2.57
CA ASN A 61 18.65 -14.55 -2.83
C ASN A 61 18.73 -15.53 -4.00
N SER A 62 18.71 -15.01 -5.23
CA SER A 62 19.18 -15.80 -6.38
C SER A 62 20.68 -15.99 -6.22
N ASN A 63 21.08 -17.19 -5.80
CA ASN A 63 22.44 -17.69 -5.89
C ASN A 63 22.76 -17.93 -7.37
N ASP A 64 22.73 -16.89 -8.19
CA ASP A 64 23.05 -17.00 -9.60
C ASP A 64 24.58 -16.93 -9.74
N GLY A 65 25.17 -18.07 -10.06
CA GLY A 65 26.58 -18.16 -10.42
C GLY A 65 27.53 -18.73 -9.36
N ARG A 66 27.23 -19.91 -8.80
CA ARG A 66 28.34 -20.84 -8.52
C ARG A 66 28.95 -21.28 -9.87
N LYS A 67 30.01 -20.60 -10.30
CA LYS A 67 31.13 -21.24 -11.00
C LYS A 67 32.36 -21.07 -10.13
N ARG A 68 32.68 -22.11 -9.35
CA ARG A 68 34.06 -22.33 -8.91
C ARG A 68 34.85 -22.64 -10.18
N ILE A 69 35.82 -21.78 -10.49
CA ILE A 69 37.04 -22.22 -11.16
C ILE A 69 38.10 -22.22 -10.06
#